data_AF-A0A5S9R4Y1-F1
#
_entry.id   AF-A0A5S9R4Y1-F1
#
_cell.length_a   1.000
_cell.length_b   1.000
_cell.length_c   1.000
_cell.angle_alpha   90.00
_cell.angle_beta   90.00
_cell.angle_gamma   90.00
#
_symmetry.space_group_name_H-M   'P 1'
#
loop_
_entity.id
_entity.type
_entity.pdbx_description
1 polymer ?
#
loop_
_entity_poly.entity_id
_entity_poly.type
_entity_poly.pdbx_seq_one_letter_code
_entity_poly.pdbx_strand_id
1 'polypeptide(L)'
;MEVVIAGPDSDSISDAEYWQYTPRNPGSFTLSITVKDRTGIALESASRPVFVLAVPSSSDLRHLSIGDSITRAGNYAEFAVVCVLGGKLVGTRTYDGGIISQEGRGGWTLNSYITRIARPEGGDSPFLFPLGVEGDKFLGNTSFWKDVTAADPRGYDYSGFQMIARGWRTMGNYHFNAQGYPNSPASGDVIVDPNLMAEEQWQQYNGSGWQVMMPPPNVEVSFAKYIDRYSSAFGGRGPTSISIMLGTVDFLSALSDESWSIYKTQLDAMISSIREWDPEVPIILIGSPSGAPAAMWADQKVDGADFDRRMLQHSQRLYGAFDTPECLANGIHVISFLGVVSGDNMADYVHPEVPEGHDQMGPWL
;
A
#
# COMPACT_ATOMS: atom_id res chain seq x y z
N MET A 1 16.25 4.23 43.73
CA MET A 1 15.19 3.39 43.16
C MET A 1 15.86 2.64 42.03
N GLU A 2 15.86 1.32 42.09
CA GLU A 2 16.55 0.48 41.11
C GLU A 2 15.48 -0.17 40.25
N VAL A 3 15.55 0.03 38.93
CA VAL A 3 14.66 -0.64 37.97
C VAL A 3 15.40 -1.87 37.48
N VAL A 4 14.88 -3.04 37.80
CA VAL A 4 15.42 -4.32 37.34
C VAL A 4 14.48 -4.85 36.28
N ILE A 5 15.00 -4.97 35.05
CA ILE A 5 14.35 -5.64 33.93
C ILE A 5 15.02 -7.00 33.79
N ALA A 6 14.23 -8.08 33.77
CA ALA A 6 14.77 -9.43 33.66
C ALA A 6 14.13 -10.17 32.49
N GLY A 7 14.97 -10.81 31.68
CA GLY A 7 14.58 -11.76 30.64
C GLY A 7 15.07 -13.18 30.95
N PRO A 8 14.77 -14.16 30.08
CA PRO A 8 15.15 -15.57 30.32
C PRO A 8 16.65 -15.84 30.29
N ASP A 9 17.44 -14.97 29.65
CA ASP A 9 18.87 -15.15 29.46
C ASP A 9 19.67 -13.98 30.05
N SER A 10 20.80 -14.30 30.68
CA SER A 10 21.66 -13.43 31.48
C SER A 10 22.48 -12.37 30.72
N ASP A 11 22.22 -12.16 29.43
CA ASP A 11 23.08 -11.38 28.52
C ASP A 11 22.49 -10.02 28.13
N SER A 12 21.84 -9.34 29.08
CA SER A 12 21.34 -7.98 28.88
C SER A 12 22.44 -6.93 29.07
N ILE A 13 22.59 -6.02 28.10
CA ILE A 13 23.42 -4.82 28.26
C ILE A 13 22.54 -3.76 28.96
N SER A 14 22.94 -3.34 30.15
CA SER A 14 22.32 -2.22 30.85
C SER A 14 23.16 -0.97 30.61
N ASP A 15 22.66 -0.04 29.80
CA ASP A 15 23.08 1.38 29.88
C ASP A 15 22.00 2.16 30.63
N ALA A 16 22.38 3.31 31.19
CA ALA A 16 21.57 4.06 32.16
C ALA A 16 20.19 4.56 31.63
N GLU A 17 19.90 4.41 30.34
CA GLU A 17 18.71 4.97 29.68
C GLU A 17 17.86 3.95 28.91
N TYR A 18 18.36 2.76 28.56
CA TYR A 18 17.58 1.74 27.84
C TYR A 18 18.10 0.32 28.07
N TRP A 19 17.20 -0.66 27.89
CA TRP A 19 17.50 -2.09 27.89
C TRP A 19 17.24 -2.67 26.50
N GLN A 20 18.19 -3.44 25.98
CA GLN A 20 18.05 -4.14 24.71
C GLN A 20 18.19 -5.65 24.93
N TYR A 21 17.19 -6.41 24.49
CA TYR A 21 17.21 -7.87 24.43
C TYR A 21 16.87 -8.32 23.01
N THR A 22 17.75 -9.11 22.40
CA THR A 22 17.51 -9.75 21.11
C THR A 22 17.26 -11.24 21.37
N PRO A 23 16.00 -11.71 21.25
CA PRO A 23 15.69 -13.12 21.43
C PRO A 23 16.46 -13.97 20.41
N ARG A 24 17.09 -15.05 20.88
CA ARG A 24 17.84 -15.98 20.01
C ARG A 24 16.96 -17.03 19.35
N ASN A 25 15.77 -17.26 19.91
CA ASN A 25 14.83 -18.27 19.43
C ASN A 25 13.38 -17.74 19.46
N PRO A 26 12.52 -18.26 18.58
CA PRO A 26 11.09 -18.12 18.68
C PRO A 26 10.54 -18.67 20.00
N GLY A 27 9.49 -18.06 20.53
CA GLY A 27 8.85 -18.48 21.77
C GLY A 27 7.93 -17.43 22.36
N SER A 28 7.25 -17.83 23.44
CA SER A 28 6.56 -16.89 24.32
C SER A 28 7.50 -16.58 25.49
N PHE A 29 7.71 -15.29 25.73
CA PHE A 29 8.56 -14.77 26.77
C PHE A 29 7.72 -13.88 27.68
N THR A 30 7.95 -13.93 28.98
CA THR A 30 7.35 -12.95 29.88
C THR A 30 8.37 -11.83 30.08
N LEU A 31 8.07 -10.64 29.58
CA LEU A 31 8.82 -9.44 29.93
C LEU A 31 8.28 -8.92 31.25
N SER A 32 9.13 -8.88 32.27
CA SER A 32 8.80 -8.32 33.59
C SER A 32 9.64 -7.08 33.86
N ILE A 33 8.96 -6.00 34.23
CA ILE A 33 9.57 -4.78 34.76
C ILE A 33 9.27 -4.77 36.26
N THR A 34 10.30 -4.65 37.09
CA THR A 34 10.15 -4.54 38.54
C THR A 34 10.91 -3.33 39.05
N VAL A 35 10.20 -2.45 39.77
CA VAL A 35 10.79 -1.29 40.45
C VAL A 35 11.07 -1.69 41.89
N LYS A 36 12.32 -1.54 42.34
CA LYS A 36 12.74 -1.87 43.71
C LYS A 36 13.15 -0.64 44.49
N ASP A 37 12.91 -0.66 45.79
CA ASP A 37 13.45 0.32 46.70
C ASP A 37 14.95 0.10 46.94
N ARG A 38 15.56 1.00 47.72
CA ARG A 38 16.99 0.94 48.06
C ARG A 38 17.41 -0.29 48.89
N THR A 39 16.46 -1.06 49.40
CA THR A 39 16.68 -2.29 50.17
C THR A 39 16.51 -3.54 49.31
N GLY A 40 16.17 -3.39 48.03
CA GLY A 40 15.91 -4.47 47.09
C GLY A 40 14.48 -5.02 47.14
N ILE A 41 13.58 -4.40 47.92
CA ILE A 41 12.17 -4.79 47.99
C ILE A 41 11.44 -4.25 46.75
N ALA A 42 10.69 -5.12 46.06
CA ALA A 42 9.85 -4.71 44.94
C ALA A 42 8.72 -3.78 45.44
N LEU A 43 8.68 -2.58 44.87
CA LEU A 43 7.63 -1.59 45.09
C LEU A 43 6.48 -1.80 44.09
N GLU A 44 6.81 -2.14 42.85
CA GLU A 44 5.83 -2.35 41.78
C GLU A 44 6.39 -3.31 40.74
N SER A 45 5.51 -4.08 40.10
CA SER A 45 5.89 -4.90 38.97
C SER A 45 4.77 -5.01 37.94
N ALA A 46 5.16 -4.93 36.67
CA ALA A 46 4.29 -5.22 35.54
C ALA A 46 4.91 -6.37 34.74
N SER A 47 4.07 -7.22 34.15
CA SER A 47 4.53 -8.29 33.26
C SER A 47 3.63 -8.38 32.04
N ARG A 48 4.23 -8.58 30.88
CA ARG A 48 3.51 -8.76 29.61
C ARG A 48 4.10 -9.94 28.83
N PRO A 49 3.27 -10.76 28.18
CA PRO A 49 3.77 -11.75 27.24
C PRO A 49 4.33 -11.01 26.01
N VAL A 50 5.52 -11.42 25.58
CA VAL A 50 6.18 -11.05 24.33
C VAL A 50 6.27 -12.33 23.51
N PHE A 51 5.70 -12.31 22.32
CA PHE A 51 5.78 -13.42 21.39
C PHE A 51 6.85 -13.11 20.36
N VAL A 52 7.84 -13.99 20.26
CA VAL A 52 8.84 -13.96 19.19
C VAL A 52 8.47 -15.09 18.26
N LEU A 53 8.05 -14.75 17.06
CA LEU A 53 7.65 -15.75 16.08
C LEU A 53 8.86 -16.20 15.29
N ALA A 54 8.88 -17.49 14.95
CA ALA A 54 9.80 -18.00 13.96
C ALA A 54 9.33 -17.40 12.65
N VAL A 55 10.10 -16.47 12.08
CA VAL A 55 9.91 -16.07 10.69
C VAL A 55 9.99 -17.35 9.86
N PRO A 56 8.90 -17.80 9.22
CA PRO A 56 8.95 -19.00 8.40
C PRO A 56 10.03 -18.79 7.33
N SER A 57 11.10 -19.58 7.37
CA SER A 57 12.32 -19.35 6.57
C SER A 57 12.14 -19.59 5.06
N SER A 58 10.91 -19.84 4.60
CA SER A 58 10.62 -20.33 3.26
C SER A 58 9.27 -19.88 2.69
N SER A 59 8.62 -18.84 3.23
CA SER A 59 7.35 -18.46 2.63
C SER A 59 7.62 -17.80 1.27
N ASP A 60 7.10 -18.42 0.21
CA ASP A 60 7.06 -17.83 -1.13
C ASP A 60 6.04 -16.67 -1.20
N LEU A 61 5.56 -16.20 -0.04
CA LEU A 61 4.56 -15.16 0.11
C LEU A 61 5.11 -13.83 -0.40
N ARG A 62 4.54 -13.35 -1.50
CA ARG A 62 4.75 -12.02 -2.07
C ARG A 62 3.43 -11.29 -2.06
N HIS A 63 3.23 -10.41 -1.10
CA HIS A 63 1.95 -9.73 -0.93
C HIS A 63 1.98 -8.35 -1.58
N LEU A 64 0.98 -8.04 -2.39
CA LEU A 64 0.74 -6.68 -2.91
C LEU A 64 -0.44 -6.05 -2.19
N SER A 65 -0.22 -4.90 -1.55
CA SER A 65 -1.32 -4.07 -1.02
C SER A 65 -1.62 -2.92 -1.98
N ILE A 66 -2.89 -2.78 -2.35
CA ILE A 66 -3.45 -1.69 -3.16
C ILE A 66 -4.35 -0.83 -2.27
N GLY A 67 -4.18 0.49 -2.30
CA GLY A 67 -5.07 1.36 -1.53
C GLY A 67 -4.70 2.82 -1.49
N ASP A 68 -5.18 3.50 -0.45
CA ASP A 68 -5.04 4.93 -0.27
C ASP A 68 -3.78 5.32 0.53
N SER A 69 -3.86 6.40 1.32
CA SER A 69 -2.79 6.87 2.21
C SER A 69 -2.46 5.91 3.35
N ILE A 70 -3.41 5.11 3.85
CA ILE A 70 -3.14 4.12 4.90
C ILE A 70 -2.32 2.97 4.31
N THR A 71 -2.69 2.48 3.12
CA THR A 71 -1.87 1.51 2.37
C THR A 71 -0.54 2.10 1.95
N ARG A 72 -0.46 3.41 1.70
CA ARG A 72 0.80 4.08 1.38
C ARG A 72 1.78 4.10 2.56
N ALA A 73 1.29 4.23 3.80
CA ALA A 73 2.14 4.06 4.98
C ALA A 73 2.64 2.61 5.06
N GLY A 74 1.72 1.64 4.94
CA GLY A 74 2.06 0.23 4.69
C GLY A 74 2.47 -0.59 5.91
N ASN A 75 2.66 0.02 7.07
CA ASN A 75 3.18 -0.66 8.27
C ASN A 75 2.28 -1.83 8.74
N TYR A 76 0.97 -1.80 8.46
CA TYR A 76 0.09 -2.92 8.81
C TYR A 76 0.44 -4.17 7.99
N ALA A 77 0.75 -3.98 6.70
CA ALA A 77 1.14 -5.05 5.80
C ALA A 77 2.57 -5.51 6.10
N GLU A 78 3.46 -4.60 6.49
CA GLU A 78 4.81 -4.94 6.95
C GLU A 78 4.75 -5.87 8.16
N PHE A 79 3.98 -5.49 9.19
CA PHE A 79 3.79 -6.30 10.38
C PHE A 79 3.26 -7.70 10.03
N ALA A 80 2.15 -7.77 9.30
CA ALA A 80 1.52 -9.05 8.96
C ALA A 80 2.42 -9.92 8.09
N VAL A 81 2.91 -9.39 6.97
CA VAL A 81 3.56 -10.17 5.93
C VAL A 81 5.02 -10.43 6.27
N VAL A 82 5.77 -9.39 6.67
CA VAL A 82 7.22 -9.49 6.86
C VAL A 82 7.52 -10.00 8.27
N CYS A 83 6.93 -9.39 9.30
CA CYS A 83 7.28 -9.71 10.68
C CYS A 83 6.63 -11.01 11.17
N VAL A 84 5.34 -11.23 10.85
CA VAL A 84 4.58 -12.41 11.34
C VAL A 84 4.71 -13.60 10.38
N LEU A 85 4.47 -13.40 9.08
CA LEU A 85 4.41 -14.49 8.09
C LEU A 85 5.73 -14.77 7.35
N GLY A 86 6.74 -13.91 7.52
CA GLY A 86 8.05 -14.05 6.87
C GLY A 86 8.06 -13.97 5.35
N GLY A 87 7.04 -13.35 4.77
CA GLY A 87 6.94 -13.05 3.35
C GLY A 87 7.61 -11.74 2.99
N LYS A 88 7.25 -11.22 1.80
CA LYS A 88 7.73 -9.93 1.29
C LYS A 88 6.58 -9.11 0.75
N LEU A 89 6.66 -7.80 0.92
CA LEU A 89 5.77 -6.86 0.25
C LEU A 89 6.33 -6.53 -1.15
N VAL A 90 5.45 -6.48 -2.15
CA VAL A 90 5.80 -6.18 -3.54
C VAL A 90 4.89 -5.09 -4.08
N GLY A 91 5.43 -4.24 -4.97
CA GLY A 91 4.73 -3.09 -5.55
C GLY A 91 5.75 -2.08 -6.11
N THR A 92 5.30 -1.01 -6.74
CA THR A 92 6.20 -0.04 -7.41
C THR A 92 6.63 1.12 -6.51
N ARG A 93 5.97 1.30 -5.35
CA ARG A 93 6.27 2.38 -4.40
C ARG A 93 6.94 1.87 -3.15
N THR A 94 8.09 2.42 -2.80
CA THR A 94 8.89 2.05 -1.61
C THR A 94 9.70 3.23 -1.07
N TYR A 95 9.84 3.35 0.26
CA TYR A 95 10.60 4.42 0.92
C TYR A 95 11.92 3.94 1.56
N ASP A 96 12.14 2.63 1.58
CA ASP A 96 13.15 1.97 2.42
C ASP A 96 14.09 1.08 1.60
N GLY A 97 14.21 1.34 0.30
CA GLY A 97 15.08 0.57 -0.57
C GLY A 97 14.46 -0.75 -1.06
N GLY A 98 13.13 -0.87 -1.03
CA GLY A 98 12.40 -2.02 -1.53
C GLY A 98 12.06 -3.07 -0.47
N ILE A 99 12.21 -2.75 0.82
CA ILE A 99 11.86 -3.65 1.93
C ILE A 99 10.33 -3.68 2.07
N ILE A 100 9.70 -2.51 2.12
CA ILE A 100 8.25 -2.31 2.08
C ILE A 100 7.91 -1.73 0.71
N SER A 101 7.19 -2.50 -0.10
CA SER A 101 6.75 -2.09 -1.43
C SER A 101 5.25 -2.33 -1.61
N GLN A 102 4.54 -1.33 -2.16
CA GLN A 102 3.07 -1.37 -2.27
C GLN A 102 2.52 -0.45 -3.35
N GLU A 103 1.21 -0.54 -3.60
CA GLU A 103 0.44 0.42 -4.41
C GLU A 103 -0.49 1.26 -3.55
N GLY A 104 0.10 2.01 -2.62
CA GLY A 104 -0.61 3.03 -1.85
C GLY A 104 -0.48 4.42 -2.46
N ARG A 105 -1.58 5.16 -2.54
CA ARG A 105 -1.65 6.53 -3.07
C ARG A 105 -2.56 7.40 -2.20
N GLY A 106 -2.01 8.44 -1.56
CA GLY A 106 -2.82 9.27 -0.67
C GLY A 106 -3.91 10.04 -1.42
N GLY A 107 -5.11 10.08 -0.87
CA GLY A 107 -6.26 10.74 -1.49
C GLY A 107 -6.82 10.03 -2.73
N TRP A 108 -6.34 8.84 -3.08
CA TRP A 108 -6.89 8.09 -4.20
C TRP A 108 -8.10 7.27 -3.80
N THR A 109 -9.11 7.30 -4.68
CA THR A 109 -10.30 6.44 -4.64
C THR A 109 -10.11 5.25 -5.56
N LEU A 110 -10.99 4.26 -5.49
CA LEU A 110 -11.05 3.19 -6.49
C LEU A 110 -11.28 3.74 -7.89
N ASN A 111 -12.10 4.78 -8.01
CA ASN A 111 -12.29 5.50 -9.27
C ASN A 111 -10.97 6.06 -9.83
N SER A 112 -10.07 6.56 -8.98
CA SER A 112 -8.73 6.99 -9.43
C SER A 112 -7.96 5.83 -10.07
N TYR A 113 -7.94 4.65 -9.45
CA TYR A 113 -7.28 3.47 -10.02
C TYR A 113 -7.91 3.00 -11.34
N ILE A 114 -9.20 3.22 -11.56
CA ILE A 114 -9.92 2.73 -12.75
C ILE A 114 -10.00 3.77 -13.88
N THR A 115 -9.83 5.06 -13.60
CA THR A 115 -10.09 6.12 -14.61
C THR A 115 -8.99 7.17 -14.78
N ARG A 116 -8.01 7.22 -13.87
CA ARG A 116 -7.00 8.29 -13.88
C ARG A 116 -5.87 8.00 -14.88
N ILE A 117 -5.95 8.59 -16.06
CA ILE A 117 -4.92 8.55 -17.10
C ILE A 117 -4.71 9.95 -17.71
N ALA A 118 -3.52 10.20 -18.25
CA ALA A 118 -3.12 11.45 -18.91
C ALA A 118 -3.30 12.69 -18.01
N ARG A 119 -3.01 12.57 -16.70
CA ARG A 119 -3.10 13.69 -15.76
C ARG A 119 -1.76 14.41 -15.61
N PRO A 120 -1.73 15.76 -15.62
CA PRO A 120 -0.50 16.52 -15.47
C PRO A 120 0.07 16.48 -14.04
N GLU A 121 -0.77 16.24 -13.04
CA GLU A 121 -0.40 16.24 -11.61
C GLU A 121 -0.81 14.91 -10.96
N GLY A 122 -0.14 14.53 -9.86
CA GLY A 122 -0.52 13.40 -9.01
C GLY A 122 -0.37 12.00 -9.62
N GLY A 123 0.13 11.91 -10.86
CA GLY A 123 0.37 10.66 -11.58
C GLY A 123 -0.88 10.01 -12.17
N ASP A 124 -0.68 8.91 -12.90
CA ASP A 124 -1.73 8.09 -13.50
C ASP A 124 -1.82 6.74 -12.80
N SER A 125 -2.96 6.06 -12.96
CA SER A 125 -3.16 4.72 -12.44
C SER A 125 -2.09 3.77 -12.98
N PRO A 126 -1.46 2.95 -12.12
CA PRO A 126 -0.51 1.94 -12.58
C PRO A 126 -1.20 0.80 -13.34
N PHE A 127 -2.54 0.72 -13.30
CA PHE A 127 -3.33 -0.36 -13.90
C PHE A 127 -3.99 0.03 -15.22
N LEU A 128 -3.87 1.29 -15.67
CA LEU A 128 -4.46 1.74 -16.94
C LEU A 128 -3.44 1.71 -18.07
N PHE A 129 -3.80 1.04 -19.16
CA PHE A 129 -2.94 0.83 -20.32
C PHE A 129 -3.67 1.18 -21.62
N PRO A 130 -2.96 1.71 -22.64
CA PRO A 130 -3.54 1.86 -23.97
C PRO A 130 -3.85 0.48 -24.59
N LEU A 131 -5.05 0.35 -25.12
CA LEU A 131 -5.55 -0.89 -25.72
C LEU A 131 -4.69 -1.28 -26.93
N GLY A 132 -4.31 -2.56 -26.99
CA GLY A 132 -3.44 -3.08 -28.06
C GLY A 132 -1.95 -2.76 -27.92
N VAL A 133 -1.52 -2.11 -26.83
CA VAL A 133 -0.10 -1.90 -26.51
C VAL A 133 0.34 -2.89 -25.44
N GLU A 134 1.44 -3.59 -25.67
CA GLU A 134 2.03 -4.51 -24.68
C GLU A 134 2.41 -3.78 -23.38
N GLY A 135 2.35 -4.48 -22.23
CA GLY A 135 2.56 -3.85 -20.93
C GLY A 135 3.93 -3.18 -20.79
N ASP A 136 4.98 -3.86 -21.22
CA ASP A 136 6.37 -3.36 -21.21
C ASP A 136 6.63 -2.22 -22.20
N LYS A 137 5.72 -2.01 -23.16
CA LYS A 137 5.79 -0.93 -24.14
C LYS A 137 5.17 0.37 -23.67
N PHE A 138 4.20 0.33 -22.76
CA PHE A 138 3.67 1.56 -22.19
C PHE A 138 4.54 2.05 -21.04
N LEU A 139 5.32 3.11 -21.28
CA LEU A 139 6.28 3.65 -20.32
C LEU A 139 5.66 4.68 -19.37
N GLY A 140 4.42 5.10 -19.61
CA GLY A 140 3.63 5.93 -18.69
C GLY A 140 3.60 7.42 -19.00
N ASN A 141 3.35 8.19 -17.95
CA ASN A 141 3.09 9.62 -17.99
C ASN A 141 4.39 10.43 -17.83
N THR A 142 4.68 11.32 -18.78
CA THR A 142 5.92 12.12 -18.75
C THR A 142 5.95 13.12 -17.60
N SER A 143 4.83 13.79 -17.27
CA SER A 143 4.78 14.70 -16.11
C SER A 143 5.08 13.98 -14.80
N PHE A 144 4.54 12.77 -14.63
CA PHE A 144 4.84 11.96 -13.45
C PHE A 144 6.33 11.62 -13.35
N TRP A 145 6.95 11.14 -14.44
CA TRP A 145 8.37 10.78 -14.42
C TRP A 145 9.29 11.98 -14.27
N LYS A 146 8.91 13.13 -14.84
CA LYS A 146 9.60 14.39 -14.62
C LYS A 146 9.64 14.72 -13.12
N ASP A 147 8.52 14.62 -12.43
CA ASP A 147 8.45 14.97 -11.00
C ASP A 147 9.13 13.93 -10.10
N VAL A 148 9.03 12.64 -10.44
CA VAL A 148 9.74 11.55 -9.74
C VAL A 148 11.27 11.71 -9.82
N THR A 149 11.78 12.25 -10.94
CA THR A 149 13.22 12.36 -11.23
C THR A 149 13.81 13.75 -10.96
N ALA A 150 12.98 14.75 -10.61
CA ALA A 150 13.41 16.10 -10.30
C ALA A 150 14.34 16.20 -9.07
N ALA A 151 15.06 17.32 -8.93
CA ALA A 151 16.09 17.54 -7.91
C ALA A 151 15.58 17.58 -6.46
N ASP A 152 14.26 17.77 -6.24
CA ASP A 152 13.60 17.55 -4.95
C ASP A 152 12.36 16.66 -5.11
N PRO A 153 12.54 15.33 -5.22
CA PRO A 153 11.48 14.38 -5.54
C PRO A 153 10.60 14.02 -4.32
N ARG A 154 10.60 14.85 -3.26
CA ARG A 154 9.90 14.61 -1.98
C ARG A 154 8.42 14.97 -2.00
N GLY A 155 7.86 15.33 -3.16
CA GLY A 155 6.43 15.54 -3.32
C GLY A 155 5.63 14.35 -2.78
N TYR A 156 4.53 14.65 -2.08
CA TYR A 156 3.68 13.64 -1.45
C TYR A 156 3.26 12.55 -2.45
N ASP A 157 3.04 12.89 -3.72
CA ASP A 157 2.61 11.92 -4.75
C ASP A 157 3.74 11.15 -5.44
N TYR A 158 4.98 11.67 -5.40
CA TYR A 158 6.10 11.19 -6.23
C TYR A 158 7.20 10.49 -5.43
N SER A 159 7.24 10.73 -4.13
CA SER A 159 8.15 10.04 -3.21
C SER A 159 7.87 8.53 -3.21
N GLY A 160 8.95 7.76 -3.36
CA GLY A 160 8.95 6.31 -3.31
C GLY A 160 8.96 5.59 -4.66
N PHE A 161 8.93 6.32 -5.79
CA PHE A 161 9.07 5.73 -7.13
C PHE A 161 10.49 5.84 -7.71
N GLN A 162 11.43 6.37 -6.94
CA GLN A 162 12.80 6.60 -7.43
C GLN A 162 13.50 5.29 -7.79
N MET A 163 13.20 4.18 -7.09
CA MET A 163 13.75 2.88 -7.43
C MET A 163 13.23 2.39 -8.77
N ILE A 164 11.91 2.43 -9.01
CA ILE A 164 11.36 1.98 -10.29
C ILE A 164 11.81 2.86 -11.45
N ALA A 165 11.97 4.18 -11.24
CA ALA A 165 12.55 5.09 -12.22
C ALA A 165 14.03 4.79 -12.56
N ARG A 166 14.72 3.96 -11.78
CA ARG A 166 16.09 3.46 -12.01
C ARG A 166 16.13 1.96 -12.37
N GLY A 167 15.00 1.37 -12.76
CA GLY A 167 14.92 -0.07 -13.05
C GLY A 167 15.08 -0.93 -11.79
N TRP A 168 14.40 -0.54 -10.71
CA TRP A 168 14.41 -1.17 -9.39
C TRP A 168 15.78 -1.17 -8.68
N ARG A 169 16.47 -0.02 -8.73
CA ARG A 169 17.80 0.18 -8.10
C ARG A 169 17.78 1.33 -7.12
N THR A 170 18.46 1.16 -5.98
CA THR A 170 18.56 2.21 -4.94
C THR A 170 19.43 3.39 -5.37
N MET A 171 20.42 3.16 -6.23
CA MET A 171 21.35 4.16 -6.74
C MET A 171 21.53 4.06 -8.26
N GLY A 172 22.12 5.10 -8.86
CA GLY A 172 22.40 5.18 -10.30
C GLY A 172 21.53 6.21 -11.01
N ASN A 173 21.73 6.30 -12.33
CA ASN A 173 21.01 7.26 -13.18
C ASN A 173 19.56 6.83 -13.36
N TYR A 174 18.66 7.82 -13.40
CA TYR A 174 17.29 7.59 -13.82
C TYR A 174 17.21 7.18 -15.29
N HIS A 175 16.20 6.38 -15.62
CA HIS A 175 15.90 5.99 -16.99
C HIS A 175 15.13 7.07 -17.77
N PHE A 176 14.76 8.17 -17.11
CA PHE A 176 14.01 9.29 -17.69
C PHE A 176 14.84 10.59 -17.63
N ASN A 177 14.57 11.50 -18.57
CA ASN A 177 15.18 12.82 -18.66
C ASN A 177 14.39 13.86 -17.84
N ALA A 178 14.86 15.12 -17.86
CA ALA A 178 14.24 16.23 -17.12
C ALA A 178 12.83 16.62 -17.62
N GLN A 179 12.38 16.09 -18.76
CA GLN A 179 11.02 16.23 -19.28
C GLN A 179 10.18 14.98 -19.02
N GLY A 180 10.73 13.96 -18.36
CA GLY A 180 10.07 12.69 -18.05
C GLY A 180 9.97 11.71 -19.21
N TYR A 181 10.65 11.98 -20.33
CA TYR A 181 10.78 11.03 -21.43
C TYR A 181 11.92 10.05 -21.13
N PRO A 182 11.84 8.78 -21.57
CA PRO A 182 12.92 7.83 -21.39
C PRO A 182 14.21 8.27 -22.10
N ASN A 183 15.37 8.01 -21.50
CA ASN A 183 16.68 8.34 -22.02
C ASN A 183 17.11 7.44 -23.20
N SER A 184 16.50 6.26 -23.33
CA SER A 184 16.83 5.27 -24.37
C SER A 184 15.57 4.52 -24.80
N PRO A 185 14.61 5.20 -25.47
CA PRO A 185 13.41 4.54 -25.96
C PRO A 185 13.72 3.53 -27.06
N ALA A 186 12.96 2.44 -27.09
CA ALA A 186 12.95 1.46 -28.16
C ALA A 186 11.79 1.73 -29.12
N SER A 187 11.92 1.27 -30.37
CA SER A 187 10.82 1.34 -31.32
C SER A 187 9.58 0.61 -30.77
N GLY A 188 8.43 1.24 -30.93
CA GLY A 188 7.14 0.78 -30.41
C GLY A 188 6.82 1.21 -28.98
N ASP A 189 7.76 1.80 -28.24
CA ASP A 189 7.49 2.31 -26.90
C ASP A 189 6.46 3.46 -26.96
N VAL A 190 5.58 3.50 -25.98
CA VAL A 190 4.45 4.42 -25.87
C VAL A 190 4.53 5.21 -24.58
N ILE A 191 4.28 6.51 -24.66
CA ILE A 191 4.13 7.41 -23.50
C ILE A 191 2.87 8.24 -23.67
N VAL A 192 2.40 8.81 -22.56
CA VAL A 192 1.39 9.88 -22.56
C VAL A 192 2.03 11.15 -22.01
N ASP A 193 2.02 12.23 -22.79
CA ASP A 193 2.48 13.54 -22.38
C ASP A 193 1.29 14.48 -22.15
N PRO A 194 0.86 14.67 -20.90
CA PRO A 194 -0.31 15.47 -20.59
C PRO A 194 -0.11 16.98 -20.81
N ASN A 195 1.13 17.43 -21.10
CA ASN A 195 1.41 18.83 -21.41
C ASN A 195 1.21 19.18 -22.89
N LEU A 196 1.02 18.18 -23.76
CA LEU A 196 0.62 18.37 -25.15
C LEU A 196 -0.88 18.61 -25.26
N MET A 197 -1.33 19.05 -26.44
CA MET A 197 -2.76 19.15 -26.76
C MET A 197 -3.43 17.78 -26.65
N ALA A 198 -4.72 17.74 -26.29
CA ALA A 198 -5.44 16.51 -25.94
C ALA A 198 -5.33 15.40 -27.02
N GLU A 199 -5.38 15.78 -28.29
CA GLU A 199 -5.26 14.92 -29.46
C GLU A 199 -3.81 14.47 -29.77
N GLU A 200 -2.82 15.08 -29.11
CA GLU A 200 -1.39 14.83 -29.31
C GLU A 200 -0.73 14.15 -28.10
N GLN A 201 -1.45 13.94 -26.99
CA GLN A 201 -0.84 13.44 -25.74
C GLN A 201 -0.21 12.05 -25.90
N TRP A 202 -0.81 11.18 -26.69
CA TRP A 202 -0.31 9.82 -26.90
C TRP A 202 0.77 9.81 -27.97
N GLN A 203 1.96 9.36 -27.58
CA GLN A 203 3.13 9.35 -28.44
C GLN A 203 3.71 7.94 -28.51
N GLN A 204 4.09 7.52 -29.71
CA GLN A 204 4.84 6.28 -29.95
C GLN A 204 6.21 6.60 -30.53
N TYR A 205 7.25 5.94 -30.03
CA TYR A 205 8.59 6.08 -30.56
C TYR A 205 8.78 5.18 -31.79
N ASN A 206 9.12 5.77 -32.94
CA ASN A 206 9.30 5.02 -34.18
C ASN A 206 10.72 4.46 -34.40
N GLY A 207 11.62 4.64 -33.43
CA GLY A 207 13.05 4.31 -33.55
C GLY A 207 13.96 5.51 -33.85
N SER A 208 13.38 6.67 -34.16
CA SER A 208 14.12 7.93 -34.39
C SER A 208 13.52 9.12 -33.64
N GLY A 209 12.21 9.15 -33.43
CA GLY A 209 11.51 10.21 -32.72
C GLY A 209 10.15 9.76 -32.20
N TRP A 210 9.60 10.56 -31.28
CA TRP A 210 8.22 10.42 -30.79
C TRP A 210 7.25 10.97 -31.84
N GLN A 211 6.19 10.22 -32.12
CA GLN A 211 5.15 10.57 -33.07
C GLN A 211 3.78 10.41 -32.42
N VAL A 212 2.86 11.32 -32.74
CA VAL A 212 1.48 11.27 -32.25
C VAL A 212 0.81 9.97 -32.71
N MET A 213 0.15 9.27 -31.80
CA MET A 213 -0.70 8.12 -32.10
C MET A 213 -2.07 8.61 -32.61
N MET A 214 -2.39 8.30 -33.87
CA MET A 214 -3.65 8.70 -34.50
C MET A 214 -4.43 7.46 -34.99
N PRO A 215 -5.67 7.23 -34.50
CA PRO A 215 -6.34 7.97 -33.43
C PRO A 215 -5.69 7.72 -32.05
N PRO A 216 -5.94 8.58 -31.04
CA PRO A 216 -5.59 8.29 -29.66
C PRO A 216 -6.16 6.92 -29.22
N PRO A 217 -5.39 6.08 -28.51
CA PRO A 217 -5.86 4.77 -28.09
C PRO A 217 -6.96 4.89 -27.03
N ASN A 218 -7.90 3.95 -27.05
CA ASN A 218 -8.73 3.66 -25.88
C ASN A 218 -7.85 3.08 -24.77
N VAL A 219 -8.34 3.12 -23.52
CA VAL A 219 -7.62 2.57 -22.37
C VAL A 219 -8.39 1.40 -21.75
N GLU A 220 -7.65 0.49 -21.12
CA GLU A 220 -8.16 -0.66 -20.40
C GLU A 220 -7.50 -0.79 -19.02
N VAL A 221 -8.21 -1.41 -18.08
CA VAL A 221 -7.65 -1.81 -16.78
C VAL A 221 -7.01 -3.17 -16.96
N SER A 222 -5.68 -3.27 -16.81
CA SER A 222 -4.95 -4.52 -17.01
C SER A 222 -3.90 -4.75 -15.93
N PHE A 223 -4.20 -5.67 -15.02
CA PHE A 223 -3.25 -6.12 -13.99
C PHE A 223 -2.10 -6.92 -14.62
N ALA A 224 -2.37 -7.71 -15.67
CA ALA A 224 -1.33 -8.44 -16.40
C ALA A 224 -0.28 -7.49 -16.98
N LYS A 225 -0.72 -6.43 -17.68
CA LYS A 225 0.19 -5.41 -18.24
C LYS A 225 0.94 -4.64 -17.14
N TYR A 226 0.31 -4.42 -15.99
CA TYR A 226 0.98 -3.86 -14.81
C TYR A 226 2.14 -4.75 -14.34
N ILE A 227 1.91 -6.06 -14.21
CA ILE A 227 2.96 -7.02 -13.83
C ILE A 227 4.09 -7.05 -14.87
N ASP A 228 3.77 -7.04 -16.16
CA ASP A 228 4.77 -7.05 -17.24
C ASP A 228 5.63 -5.78 -17.22
N ARG A 229 4.97 -4.62 -17.22
CA ARG A 229 5.62 -3.29 -17.23
C ARG A 229 6.58 -3.13 -16.06
N TYR A 230 6.14 -3.53 -14.87
CA TYR A 230 6.86 -3.34 -13.63
C TYR A 230 7.56 -4.62 -13.15
N SER A 231 7.82 -5.58 -14.04
CA SER A 231 8.44 -6.88 -13.74
C SER A 231 9.73 -6.79 -12.93
N SER A 232 10.50 -5.70 -13.08
CA SER A 232 11.68 -5.42 -12.26
C SER A 232 11.39 -5.27 -10.76
N ALA A 233 10.25 -4.68 -10.39
CA ALA A 233 9.80 -4.55 -9.00
C ALA A 233 9.36 -5.90 -8.39
N PHE A 234 8.97 -6.84 -9.24
CA PHE A 234 8.54 -8.19 -8.84
C PHE A 234 9.65 -9.23 -8.92
N GLY A 235 10.85 -8.87 -9.40
CA GLY A 235 11.93 -9.83 -9.63
C GLY A 235 11.54 -10.97 -10.57
N GLY A 236 10.63 -10.72 -11.51
CA GLY A 236 10.07 -11.73 -12.42
C GLY A 236 9.08 -12.72 -11.77
N ARG A 237 8.67 -12.51 -10.51
CA ARG A 237 7.67 -13.34 -9.81
C ARG A 237 6.58 -12.44 -9.24
N GLY A 238 5.39 -12.46 -9.85
CA GLY A 238 4.25 -11.67 -9.38
C GLY A 238 3.80 -12.01 -7.95
N PRO A 239 2.85 -11.24 -7.41
CA PRO A 239 2.32 -11.46 -6.07
C PRO A 239 1.68 -12.85 -5.92
N THR A 240 1.76 -13.44 -4.74
CA THR A 240 1.04 -14.67 -4.38
C THR A 240 -0.21 -14.39 -3.54
N SER A 241 -0.43 -13.13 -3.16
CA SER A 241 -1.68 -12.65 -2.56
C SER A 241 -1.78 -11.14 -2.77
N ILE A 242 -3.00 -10.64 -2.84
CA ILE A 242 -3.27 -9.22 -3.08
C ILE A 242 -4.29 -8.75 -2.04
N SER A 243 -4.07 -7.59 -1.43
CA SER A 243 -5.08 -6.89 -0.64
C SER A 243 -5.52 -5.60 -1.31
N ILE A 244 -6.80 -5.26 -1.19
CA ILE A 244 -7.38 -4.00 -1.66
C ILE A 244 -8.07 -3.35 -0.47
N MET A 245 -7.53 -2.22 -0.01
CA MET A 245 -8.11 -1.39 1.04
C MET A 245 -8.40 0.01 0.50
N LEU A 246 -9.67 0.22 0.15
CA LEU A 246 -10.24 1.47 -0.34
C LEU A 246 -11.63 1.64 0.30
N GLY A 247 -12.22 2.82 0.18
CA GLY A 247 -13.50 3.14 0.85
C GLY A 247 -13.43 4.36 1.75
N THR A 248 -12.30 4.61 2.42
CA THR A 248 -12.11 5.79 3.28
C THR A 248 -12.32 7.06 2.47
N VAL A 249 -11.55 7.25 1.40
CA VAL A 249 -11.62 8.45 0.55
C VAL A 249 -12.88 8.40 -0.32
N ASP A 250 -13.25 7.22 -0.83
CA ASP A 250 -14.42 7.02 -1.69
C ASP A 250 -15.72 7.47 -1.01
N PHE A 251 -15.82 7.25 0.30
CA PHE A 251 -17.04 7.51 1.08
C PHE A 251 -16.84 8.55 2.19
N LEU A 252 -15.72 9.29 2.16
CA LEU A 252 -15.37 10.31 3.16
C LEU A 252 -16.45 11.36 3.31
N SER A 253 -17.17 11.70 2.24
CA SER A 253 -18.26 12.70 2.27
C SER A 253 -19.66 12.09 2.20
N ALA A 254 -19.84 10.93 1.55
CA ALA A 254 -21.15 10.28 1.42
C ALA A 254 -21.02 8.81 0.99
N LEU A 255 -21.96 7.97 1.45
CA LEU A 255 -22.21 6.63 0.92
C LEU A 255 -23.71 6.52 0.59
N SER A 256 -24.04 6.32 -0.68
CA SER A 256 -25.39 6.09 -1.18
C SER A 256 -25.46 4.75 -1.92
N ASP A 257 -26.66 4.32 -2.30
CA ASP A 257 -26.84 3.13 -3.16
C ASP A 257 -26.19 3.32 -4.53
N GLU A 258 -26.26 4.54 -5.08
CA GLU A 258 -25.64 4.91 -6.33
C GLU A 258 -24.10 4.88 -6.24
N SER A 259 -23.51 5.56 -5.24
CA SER A 259 -22.05 5.60 -5.12
C SER A 259 -21.46 4.22 -4.82
N TRP A 260 -22.17 3.39 -4.06
CA TRP A 260 -21.81 1.99 -3.86
C TRP A 260 -21.91 1.16 -5.14
N SER A 261 -22.97 1.32 -5.93
CA SER A 261 -23.12 0.58 -7.20
C SER A 261 -21.96 0.87 -8.16
N ILE A 262 -21.55 2.14 -8.24
CA ILE A 262 -20.38 2.57 -9.01
C ILE A 262 -19.10 1.94 -8.44
N TYR A 263 -18.87 2.06 -7.12
CA TYR A 263 -17.70 1.49 -6.45
C TYR A 263 -17.62 -0.02 -6.66
N LYS A 264 -18.72 -0.75 -6.49
CA LYS A 264 -18.76 -2.20 -6.68
C LYS A 264 -18.44 -2.57 -8.13
N THR A 265 -19.01 -1.87 -9.12
CA THR A 265 -18.71 -2.11 -10.54
C THR A 265 -17.22 -1.91 -10.82
N GLN A 266 -16.61 -0.89 -10.23
CA GLN A 266 -15.18 -0.62 -10.36
C GLN A 266 -14.33 -1.68 -9.65
N LEU A 267 -14.80 -2.20 -8.51
CA LEU A 267 -14.10 -3.24 -7.74
C LEU A 267 -14.17 -4.58 -8.48
N ASP A 268 -15.33 -4.91 -9.02
CA ASP A 268 -15.52 -6.08 -9.88
C ASP A 268 -14.60 -6.01 -11.11
N ALA A 269 -14.41 -4.83 -11.71
CA ALA A 269 -13.49 -4.64 -12.83
C ALA A 269 -12.02 -4.85 -12.42
N MET A 270 -11.59 -4.33 -11.26
CA MET A 270 -10.25 -4.58 -10.73
C MET A 270 -10.03 -6.07 -10.44
N ILE A 271 -10.98 -6.73 -9.76
CA ILE A 271 -10.94 -8.17 -9.46
C ILE A 271 -10.87 -8.98 -10.76
N SER A 272 -11.70 -8.65 -11.75
CA SER A 272 -11.69 -9.34 -13.05
C SER A 272 -10.34 -9.21 -13.74
N SER A 273 -9.75 -8.01 -13.73
CA SER A 273 -8.41 -7.76 -14.29
C SER A 273 -7.30 -8.55 -13.59
N ILE A 274 -7.38 -8.69 -12.26
CA ILE A 274 -6.46 -9.54 -11.47
C ILE A 274 -6.66 -11.01 -11.83
N ARG A 275 -7.90 -11.49 -11.96
CA ARG A 275 -8.23 -12.88 -12.29
C ARG A 275 -7.83 -13.27 -13.71
N GLU A 276 -7.85 -12.32 -14.66
CA GLU A 276 -7.33 -12.52 -16.01
C GLU A 276 -5.82 -12.75 -16.01
N TRP A 277 -5.09 -12.13 -15.07
CA TRP A 277 -3.66 -12.34 -14.89
C TRP A 277 -3.34 -13.65 -14.16
N ASP A 278 -3.99 -13.88 -13.02
CA ASP A 278 -3.86 -15.11 -12.23
C ASP A 278 -5.24 -15.52 -11.70
N PRO A 279 -5.84 -16.61 -12.25
CA PRO A 279 -7.15 -17.07 -11.82
C PRO A 279 -7.22 -17.50 -10.36
N GLU A 280 -6.10 -17.90 -9.75
CA GLU A 280 -6.04 -18.54 -8.43
C GLU A 280 -5.47 -17.64 -7.33
N VAL A 281 -4.87 -16.49 -7.67
CA VAL A 281 -4.27 -15.59 -6.66
C VAL A 281 -5.29 -15.19 -5.58
N PRO A 282 -5.03 -15.41 -4.28
CA PRO A 282 -5.93 -14.95 -3.24
C PRO A 282 -6.06 -13.41 -3.23
N ILE A 283 -7.29 -12.91 -3.14
CA ILE A 283 -7.62 -11.48 -3.07
C ILE A 283 -8.33 -11.21 -1.73
N ILE A 284 -7.79 -10.27 -0.96
CA ILE A 284 -8.34 -9.85 0.34
C ILE A 284 -8.94 -8.45 0.17
N LEU A 285 -10.26 -8.34 0.29
CA LEU A 285 -10.98 -7.08 0.29
C LEU A 285 -11.09 -6.58 1.73
N ILE A 286 -10.63 -5.36 1.98
CA ILE A 286 -10.51 -4.82 3.33
C ILE A 286 -11.47 -3.64 3.49
N GLY A 287 -12.44 -3.78 4.39
CA GLY A 287 -13.23 -2.66 4.88
C GLY A 287 -12.36 -1.70 5.71
N SER A 288 -12.40 -0.42 5.35
CA SER A 288 -11.64 0.65 6.00
C SER A 288 -11.85 0.76 7.53
N PRO A 289 -10.86 1.29 8.28
CA PRO A 289 -10.96 1.46 9.72
C PRO A 289 -11.96 2.53 10.15
N SER A 290 -12.26 2.55 11.44
CA SER A 290 -12.97 3.66 12.08
C SER A 290 -12.15 4.94 12.06
N GLY A 291 -12.86 6.06 12.18
CA GLY A 291 -12.29 7.38 12.36
C GLY A 291 -11.74 7.60 13.77
N ALA A 292 -11.06 8.74 13.94
CA ALA A 292 -10.48 9.10 15.23
C ALA A 292 -11.53 9.67 16.21
N PRO A 293 -11.17 9.87 17.48
CA PRO A 293 -12.04 10.52 18.46
C PRO A 293 -12.53 11.89 17.99
N ALA A 294 -13.74 12.27 18.41
CA ALA A 294 -14.45 13.48 17.97
C ALA A 294 -13.60 14.79 18.03
N ALA A 295 -12.67 14.89 18.97
CA ALA A 295 -11.79 16.05 19.09
C ALA A 295 -10.90 16.29 17.86
N MET A 296 -10.52 15.24 17.12
CA MET A 296 -9.69 15.35 15.91
C MET A 296 -10.48 15.79 14.67
N TRP A 297 -11.81 15.79 14.75
CA TRP A 297 -12.71 16.17 13.66
C TRP A 297 -13.12 17.65 13.67
N ALA A 298 -12.66 18.44 14.66
CA ALA A 298 -13.17 19.78 14.93
C ALA A 298 -13.08 20.75 13.72
N ASP A 299 -12.06 20.59 12.87
CA ASP A 299 -11.85 21.43 11.68
C ASP A 299 -12.34 20.76 10.38
N GLN A 300 -12.97 19.59 10.47
CA GLN A 300 -13.44 18.82 9.33
C GLN A 300 -14.88 19.18 8.97
N LYS A 301 -15.20 19.08 7.67
CA LYS A 301 -16.58 19.27 7.16
C LYS A 301 -17.48 18.05 7.41
N VAL A 302 -16.91 17.02 8.00
CA VAL A 302 -17.51 15.71 8.20
C VAL A 302 -17.45 15.40 9.68
N ASP A 303 -18.55 14.95 10.26
CA ASP A 303 -18.58 14.46 11.64
C ASP A 303 -18.03 13.03 11.72
N GLY A 304 -17.28 12.74 12.79
CA GLY A 304 -16.66 11.44 13.01
C GLY A 304 -17.66 10.29 13.19
N ALA A 305 -18.78 10.52 13.89
CA ALA A 305 -19.80 9.48 14.05
C ALA A 305 -20.51 9.19 12.72
N ASP A 306 -20.73 10.22 11.89
CA ASP A 306 -21.22 10.02 10.52
C ASP A 306 -20.21 9.27 9.64
N PHE A 307 -18.92 9.54 9.79
CA PHE A 307 -17.86 8.79 9.10
C PHE A 307 -17.86 7.32 9.52
N ASP A 308 -17.86 7.02 10.81
CA ASP A 308 -17.90 5.65 11.33
C ASP A 308 -19.15 4.89 10.88
N ARG A 309 -20.30 5.54 10.88
CA ARG A 309 -21.54 4.98 10.33
C ARG A 309 -21.37 4.57 8.87
N ARG A 310 -20.65 5.37 8.07
CA ARG A 310 -20.36 5.06 6.67
C ARG A 310 -19.33 3.95 6.51
N MET A 311 -18.29 3.89 7.35
CA MET A 311 -17.32 2.78 7.32
C MET A 311 -17.97 1.45 7.74
N LEU A 312 -18.91 1.49 8.69
CA LEU A 312 -19.76 0.35 9.04
C LEU A 312 -20.63 -0.09 7.85
N GLN A 313 -21.35 0.85 7.23
CA GLN A 313 -22.17 0.55 6.05
C GLN A 313 -21.34 0.03 4.88
N HIS A 314 -20.16 0.59 4.63
CA HIS A 314 -19.22 0.12 3.63
C HIS A 314 -18.78 -1.32 3.90
N SER A 315 -18.33 -1.62 5.13
CA SER A 315 -17.94 -2.97 5.53
C SER A 315 -19.10 -3.96 5.37
N GLN A 316 -20.31 -3.61 5.84
CA GLN A 316 -21.51 -4.45 5.67
C GLN A 316 -21.81 -4.74 4.20
N ARG A 317 -21.64 -3.76 3.32
CA ARG A 317 -21.86 -3.93 1.88
C ARG A 317 -20.78 -4.79 1.22
N LEU A 318 -19.51 -4.67 1.65
CA LEU A 318 -18.45 -5.57 1.23
C LEU A 318 -18.72 -7.02 1.64
N TYR A 319 -19.03 -7.27 2.92
CA TYR A 319 -19.40 -8.60 3.40
C TYR A 319 -20.62 -9.14 2.65
N GLY A 320 -21.68 -8.35 2.51
CA GLY A 320 -22.89 -8.78 1.80
C GLY A 320 -22.67 -9.11 0.32
N ALA A 321 -21.67 -8.51 -0.32
CA ALA A 321 -21.36 -8.74 -1.73
C ALA A 321 -20.33 -9.85 -1.97
N PHE A 322 -19.35 -10.02 -1.08
CA PHE A 322 -18.16 -10.83 -1.33
C PHE A 322 -17.86 -11.89 -0.26
N ASP A 323 -18.51 -11.86 0.91
CA ASP A 323 -18.39 -12.93 1.91
C ASP A 323 -19.44 -14.02 1.64
N THR A 324 -19.23 -14.73 0.52
CA THR A 324 -20.10 -15.81 0.08
C THR A 324 -19.29 -17.09 -0.13
N PRO A 325 -19.91 -18.28 -0.05
CA PRO A 325 -19.21 -19.54 -0.34
C PRO A 325 -18.57 -19.57 -1.74
N GLU A 326 -19.20 -18.93 -2.73
CA GLU A 326 -18.67 -18.85 -4.09
C GLU A 326 -17.43 -17.96 -4.17
N CYS A 327 -17.46 -16.78 -3.53
CA CYS A 327 -16.28 -15.91 -3.47
C CYS A 327 -15.12 -16.59 -2.71
N LEU A 328 -15.41 -17.23 -1.57
CA LEU A 328 -14.42 -17.99 -0.80
C LEU A 328 -13.81 -19.13 -1.62
N ALA A 329 -14.64 -19.90 -2.35
CA ALA A 329 -14.16 -20.98 -3.22
C ALA A 329 -13.28 -20.45 -4.38
N ASN A 330 -13.47 -19.20 -4.78
CA ASN A 330 -12.65 -18.51 -5.77
C ASN A 330 -11.52 -17.67 -5.13
N GLY A 331 -11.15 -17.92 -3.87
CA GLY A 331 -10.04 -17.25 -3.21
C GLY A 331 -10.24 -15.74 -2.98
N ILE A 332 -11.48 -15.28 -2.87
CA ILE A 332 -11.82 -13.92 -2.45
C ILE A 332 -12.20 -13.95 -0.96
N HIS A 333 -11.50 -13.15 -0.17
CA HIS A 333 -11.68 -13.03 1.26
C HIS A 333 -12.10 -11.61 1.61
N VAL A 334 -12.92 -11.44 2.65
CA VAL A 334 -13.32 -10.13 3.15
C VAL A 334 -12.97 -10.02 4.62
N ILE A 335 -12.23 -8.96 4.96
CA ILE A 335 -11.98 -8.56 6.35
C ILE A 335 -12.39 -7.09 6.54
N SER A 336 -12.38 -6.61 7.78
CA SER A 336 -12.64 -5.21 8.08
C SER A 336 -11.74 -4.77 9.22
N PHE A 337 -11.19 -3.56 9.09
CA PHE A 337 -10.47 -2.87 10.16
C PHE A 337 -11.38 -1.94 10.98
N LEU A 338 -12.70 -2.00 10.78
CA LEU A 338 -13.65 -1.23 11.57
C LEU A 338 -13.50 -1.54 13.06
N GLY A 339 -13.28 -0.50 13.87
CA GLY A 339 -13.06 -0.63 15.31
C GLY A 339 -11.77 -1.35 15.72
N VAL A 340 -10.86 -1.65 14.79
CA VAL A 340 -9.58 -2.31 15.10
C VAL A 340 -8.58 -1.34 15.70
N VAL A 341 -8.53 -0.12 15.17
CA VAL A 341 -7.61 0.92 15.65
C VAL A 341 -8.23 1.66 16.83
N SER A 342 -7.52 1.71 17.95
CA SER A 342 -7.96 2.47 19.12
C SER A 342 -7.84 3.96 18.86
N GLY A 343 -8.77 4.75 19.41
CA GLY A 343 -8.76 6.21 19.22
C GLY A 343 -7.50 6.93 19.71
N ASP A 344 -6.75 6.34 20.65
CA ASP A 344 -5.46 6.87 21.14
C ASP A 344 -4.31 6.65 20.15
N ASN A 345 -4.49 5.77 19.15
CA ASN A 345 -3.47 5.41 18.15
C ASN A 345 -3.85 5.95 16.76
N MET A 346 -4.46 7.13 16.72
CA MET A 346 -4.83 7.84 15.50
C MET A 346 -3.94 9.08 15.35
N ALA A 347 -3.24 9.21 14.22
CA ALA A 347 -2.38 10.36 13.93
C ALA A 347 -3.20 11.60 13.52
N ASP A 348 -4.33 11.38 12.86
CA ASP A 348 -5.31 12.42 12.57
C ASP A 348 -6.72 11.82 12.50
N TYR A 349 -7.69 12.60 12.00
CA TYR A 349 -9.10 12.22 11.95
C TYR A 349 -9.40 10.90 11.22
N VAL A 350 -8.55 10.44 10.29
CA VAL A 350 -8.76 9.19 9.52
C VAL A 350 -7.53 8.27 9.44
N HIS A 351 -6.33 8.76 9.75
CA HIS A 351 -5.11 7.96 9.64
C HIS A 351 -4.71 7.35 10.99
N PRO A 352 -4.53 6.02 11.05
CA PRO A 352 -3.85 5.36 12.16
C PRO A 352 -2.42 5.91 12.35
N GLU A 353 -1.98 5.99 13.60
CA GLU A 353 -0.60 6.37 13.92
C GLU A 353 0.39 5.26 13.55
N VAL A 354 1.59 5.66 13.10
CA VAL A 354 2.67 4.75 12.75
C VAL A 354 3.71 4.74 13.88
N PRO A 355 4.10 3.58 14.43
CA PRO A 355 3.61 2.23 14.08
C PRO A 355 2.33 1.78 14.81
N GLU A 356 1.96 2.39 15.94
CA GLU A 356 1.06 1.78 16.93
C GLU A 356 -0.34 1.44 16.42
N GLY A 357 -0.94 2.31 15.60
CA GLY A 357 -2.26 2.06 15.00
C GLY A 357 -2.20 1.01 13.89
N HIS A 358 -1.13 1.01 13.12
CA HIS A 358 -0.87 0.00 12.08
C HIS A 358 -0.60 -1.39 12.66
N ASP A 359 0.11 -1.47 13.78
CA ASP A 359 0.37 -2.73 14.51
C ASP A 359 -0.91 -3.36 15.06
N GLN A 360 -1.97 -2.57 15.31
CA GLN A 360 -3.29 -3.11 15.67
C GLN A 360 -4.00 -3.74 14.48
N MET A 361 -3.78 -3.22 13.27
CA MET A 361 -4.35 -3.74 12.02
C MET A 361 -3.63 -5.00 11.53
N GLY A 362 -2.31 -5.06 11.71
CA GLY A 362 -1.46 -6.15 11.22
C GLY A 362 -1.95 -7.56 11.55
N PRO A 363 -2.30 -7.91 12.80
CA PRO A 363 -2.78 -9.25 13.17
C PRO A 363 -4.09 -9.68 12.49
N TRP A 364 -4.88 -8.75 11.98
CA TRP A 364 -6.13 -9.03 11.27
C TRP A 364 -5.92 -9.34 9.79
N LEU A 365 -4.82 -8.84 9.21
CA LEU A 365 -4.38 -9.17 7.86
C LEU A 365 -3.58 -10.48 7.87
#